data_AF-A0A7J8FEU5-F1
#
_entry.id   AF-A0A7J8FEU5-F1
#
_cell.length_a   1.000
_cell.length_b   1.000
_cell.length_c   1.000
_cell.angle_alpha   90.00
_cell.angle_beta   90.00
_cell.angle_gamma   90.00
#
_symmetry.space_group_name_H-M   'P 1'
#
loop_
_entity.id
_entity.type
_entity.pdbx_description
1 polymer ?
#
loop_
_entity_poly.entity_id
_entity_poly.type
_entity_poly.pdbx_seq_one_letter_code
_entity_poly.pdbx_strand_id
1 'polypeptide(L)' 'MSIARCTSSHPIIRRIRQACAEPFEAFEECLRQNEAATSNCTEQVRRFLQCAEQVPPPGPPTIQTEPLPGT' A
#
# COMPACT_ATOMS: atom_id res chain seq x y z
N MET A 1 21.64 14.47 -4.18
CA MET A 1 21.01 13.54 -3.20
C MET A 1 19.64 14.06 -2.78
N SER A 2 18.54 13.42 -3.19
CA SER A 2 17.28 13.36 -2.40
C SER A 2 16.19 12.53 -3.09
N ILE A 3 16.48 11.27 -3.40
CA ILE A 3 15.42 10.26 -3.60
C ILE A 3 14.78 9.90 -2.23
N ALA A 4 15.48 10.16 -1.13
CA ALA A 4 15.09 9.80 0.23
C ALA A 4 13.93 10.61 0.84
N ARG A 5 13.55 11.78 0.29
CA ARG A 5 12.42 12.57 0.82
C ARG A 5 11.06 12.16 0.24
N CYS A 6 11.02 11.44 -0.88
CA CYS A 6 9.75 11.04 -1.50
C CYS A 6 9.07 9.89 -0.75
N THR A 7 9.81 8.95 -0.15
CA THR A 7 9.22 7.74 0.45
C THR A 7 8.57 8.00 1.81
N SER A 8 9.04 8.96 2.62
CA SER A 8 8.51 9.14 3.99
C SER A 8 7.17 9.90 4.06
N SER A 9 6.72 10.52 2.97
CA SER A 9 5.45 11.27 2.91
C SER A 9 4.66 11.00 1.63
N HIS A 10 4.98 9.90 0.92
CA HIS A 10 4.32 9.60 -0.33
C HIS A 10 2.83 9.32 -0.05
N PRO A 11 1.89 10.06 -0.68
CA PRO A 11 0.46 9.88 -0.44
C PRO A 11 -0.01 8.46 -0.73
N ILE A 12 0.70 7.74 -1.61
CA ILE A 12 0.51 6.30 -1.85
C ILE A 12 0.68 5.47 -0.57
N ILE A 13 1.72 5.73 0.24
CA ILE A 13 2.02 4.91 1.43
C ILE A 13 0.95 5.14 2.50
N ARG A 14 0.44 6.36 2.64
CA ARG A 14 -0.71 6.64 3.52
C ARG A 14 -1.97 5.94 3.02
N ARG A 15 -2.23 5.95 1.71
CA ARG A 15 -3.39 5.29 1.10
C ARG A 15 -3.34 3.78 1.28
N ILE A 16 -2.18 3.16 1.02
CA ILE A 16 -1.95 1.73 1.22
C ILE A 16 -2.16 1.37 2.69
N ARG A 17 -1.57 2.13 3.62
CA ARG A 17 -1.75 1.86 5.06
C ARG A 17 -3.22 1.97 5.51
N GLN A 18 -4.00 2.90 4.94
CA GLN A 18 -5.41 3.04 5.26
C GLN A 18 -6.27 1.95 4.62
N ALA A 19 -6.03 1.63 3.34
CA ALA A 19 -6.80 0.63 2.60
C ALA A 19 -6.45 -0.81 3.03
N CYS A 20 -5.20 -1.04 3.43
CA CYS A 20 -4.67 -2.31 3.87
C CYS A 20 -4.36 -2.31 5.37
N ALA A 21 -5.14 -1.56 6.17
CA ALA A 21 -4.95 -1.47 7.61
C ALA A 21 -5.12 -2.84 8.29
N GLU A 22 -6.14 -3.61 7.90
CA GLU A 22 -6.44 -4.91 8.50
C GLU A 22 -5.26 -5.93 8.40
N PRO A 23 -4.66 -6.19 7.21
CA PRO A 23 -3.49 -7.06 7.14
C PRO A 23 -2.23 -6.45 7.79
N PHE A 24 -2.16 -5.12 7.91
CA PHE A 24 -1.05 -4.45 8.58
C PHE A 24 -1.12 -4.63 10.11
N GLU A 25 -2.30 -4.48 10.70
CA GLU A 25 -2.53 -4.72 12.13
C GLU A 25 -2.31 -6.21 12.47
N ALA A 26 -2.74 -7.13 11.62
CA ALA A 26 -2.48 -8.56 11.78
C ALA A 26 -0.98 -8.89 11.73
N PHE A 27 -0.22 -8.20 10.87
CA PHE A 27 1.24 -8.31 10.82
C PHE A 27 1.90 -7.78 12.11
N GLU A 28 1.50 -6.60 12.60
CA GLU A 28 2.00 -6.05 13.87
C GLU A 28 1.69 -6.97 15.06
N GLU A 29 0.48 -7.51 15.14
CA GLU A 29 0.09 -8.42 16.23
C GLU A 29 0.87 -9.75 16.17
N CYS A 30 1.14 -10.26 14.97
CA CYS A 30 2.01 -11.42 14.78
C CYS A 30 3.45 -11.12 15.22
N LEU A 31 3.98 -9.97 14.82
CA LEU A 31 5.30 -9.47 15.20
C LEU A 31 5.45 -9.33 16.71
N ARG A 32 4.45 -8.76 17.37
CA ARG A 32 4.43 -8.56 18.82
C ARG A 32 4.51 -9.88 19.58
N GLN A 33 3.94 -10.94 19.03
CA GLN A 33 3.99 -12.29 19.60
C GLN A 33 5.23 -13.08 19.17
N ASN A 34 5.80 -12.75 18.00
CA ASN A 34 6.88 -13.51 17.35
C ASN A 34 8.08 -12.61 16.98
N GLU A 35 8.48 -11.71 17.88
CA GLU A 35 9.57 -10.75 17.62
C GLU A 35 10.87 -11.47 17.21
N ALA A 36 11.16 -12.61 17.84
CA ALA A 36 12.31 -13.47 17.52
C ALA A 36 12.14 -14.32 16.25
N ALA A 37 10.91 -14.42 15.72
CA ALA A 37 10.55 -15.30 14.61
C ALA A 37 9.68 -14.59 13.57
N THR A 38 10.17 -13.46 13.07
CA THR A 38 9.54 -12.68 11.99
C THR A 38 9.23 -13.49 10.73
N SER A 39 9.95 -14.60 10.50
CA SER A 39 9.65 -15.54 9.43
C SER A 39 8.24 -16.15 9.53
N ASN A 40 7.67 -16.31 10.72
CA ASN A 40 6.29 -16.82 10.89
C ASN A 40 5.22 -15.81 10.44
N CYS A 41 5.58 -14.52 10.35
CA CYS A 41 4.67 -13.45 9.96
C CYS A 41 4.74 -13.11 8.46
N THR A 42 5.52 -13.87 7.68
CA THR A 42 5.67 -13.65 6.22
C THR A 42 4.35 -13.70 5.47
N GLU A 43 3.40 -14.52 5.91
CA GLU A 43 2.06 -14.58 5.28
C GLU A 43 1.29 -13.26 5.44
N GLN A 44 1.39 -12.61 6.61
CA GLN A 44 0.73 -11.32 6.85
C GLN A 44 1.38 -10.21 6.01
N VAL A 45 2.71 -10.24 5.88
CA VAL A 45 3.44 -9.34 4.97
C VAL A 45 3.01 -9.57 3.52
N ARG A 46 2.87 -10.83 3.10
CA ARG A 46 2.45 -11.17 1.73
C ARG A 46 1.05 -10.65 1.43
N ARG A 47 0.11 -10.80 2.37
CA ARG A 47 -1.24 -10.22 2.27
C ARG A 47 -1.23 -8.70 2.20
N PHE A 48 -0.41 -8.05 3.03
CA PHE A 48 -0.26 -6.60 3.00
C PHE A 48 0.28 -6.12 1.65
N LEU A 49 1.30 -6.79 1.09
CA LEU A 49 1.84 -6.48 -0.24
C LEU A 49 0.81 -6.71 -1.35
N GLN A 50 0.10 -7.83 -1.31
CA GLN A 50 -0.93 -8.14 -2.30
C GLN A 50 -2.10 -7.14 -2.25
N CYS A 51 -2.42 -6.61 -1.08
CA CYS A 51 -3.36 -5.50 -0.93
C CYS A 51 -2.76 -4.19 -1.47
N ALA A 52 -1.50 -3.88 -1.16
CA ALA A 52 -0.81 -2.70 -1.65
C ALA A 52 -0.72 -2.64 -3.18
N GLU A 53 -0.56 -3.79 -3.84
CA GLU A 53 -0.57 -3.91 -5.30
C GLU A 53 -1.96 -3.66 -5.92
N GLN A 54 -3.03 -3.95 -5.17
CA GLN A 54 -4.42 -3.70 -5.59
C GLN A 54 -4.87 -2.26 -5.30
N VAL A 55 -4.18 -1.54 -4.40
CA VAL A 55 -4.49 -0.13 -4.12
C VAL A 55 -4.06 0.69 -5.33
N PRO A 56 -5.00 1.30 -6.06
CA PRO A 56 -4.66 2.10 -7.22
C PRO A 56 -3.75 3.25 -6.78
N PRO A 57 -2.74 3.62 -7.59
CA PRO A 57 -1.94 4.78 -7.28
C PRO A 57 -2.82 6.03 -7.15
N PRO A 58 -2.47 6.99 -6.28
CA PRO A 58 -3.14 8.28 -6.30
C PRO A 58 -2.82 8.90 -7.66
N GLY A 59 -3.70 8.72 -8.63
CA GLY A 59 -3.55 9.28 -9.97
C GLY A 59 -3.70 10.81 -9.96
N PRO A 60 -3.34 11.51 -11.05
CA PRO A 60 -4.08 12.69 -11.48
C PRO A 60 -5.50 12.30 -11.93
N PRO A 61 -6.46 13.25 -11.93
CA PRO A 61 -7.89 12.98 -12.03
C PRO A 61 -8.23 12.34 -13.37
N THR A 62 -9.17 11.41 -13.37
CA THR A 62 -10.06 11.21 -14.53
C THR A 62 -9.35 11.02 -15.88
N ILE A 63 -8.92 9.81 -16.21
CA ILE A 63 -9.15 9.36 -17.60
C ILE A 63 -10.53 8.70 -17.58
N GLN A 64 -11.56 9.53 -17.41
CA GLN A 64 -12.75 9.29 -18.20
C GLN A 64 -12.24 9.50 -19.61
N THR A 65 -12.18 8.44 -20.38
CA THR A 65 -12.31 8.54 -21.82
C THR A 65 -13.66 9.20 -22.05
N GLU A 66 -13.75 10.52 -21.96
CA GLU A 66 -14.77 11.27 -22.69
C GLU A 66 -14.53 10.89 -24.15
N PRO A 67 -15.50 10.24 -24.82
CA PRO A 67 -15.44 10.14 -26.26
C PRO A 67 -15.54 11.58 -26.76
N LEU A 68 -14.44 12.14 -27.26
CA LEU A 68 -14.48 13.38 -28.03
C LEU A 68 -15.45 13.12 -29.20
N PRO A 69 -16.62 13.78 -29.31
CA PRO A 69 -17.38 13.75 -30.54
C PRO A 69 -16.65 14.68 -31.49
N GLY A 70 -15.86 14.08 -32.38
CA GLY A 70 -15.38 14.76 -33.56
C GLY A 70 -16.53 14.91 -34.56
N THR A 71 -16.66 16.12 -35.08
CA THR A 71 -17.52 16.57 -36.21
C THR A 71 -19.00 16.78 -35.94
#